data_AF-A0A061DN82-F1
#
_entry.id   AF-A0A061DN82-F1
#
_cell.length_a   1.000
_cell.length_b   1.000
_cell.length_c   1.000
_cell.angle_alpha   90.00
_cell.angle_beta   90.00
_cell.angle_gamma   90.00
#
_symmetry.space_group_name_H-M   'P 1'
#
loop_
_entity.id
_entity.type
_entity.pdbx_description
1 polymer ?
#
loop_
_entity_poly.entity_id
_entity_poly.type
_entity_poly.pdbx_seq_one_letter_code
_entity_poly.pdbx_strand_id
1 'polypeptide(L)'
;MAVTSHLAKLSCPGSFSSSSFTQLPCDKFLRFQRNVASTSASWSLGINGSRKQSKPLSVRGMASSFGSRLEENVKKTVADNPVVVYSKTWCSYSAEVKSLFKRLGVNPLVIELDELGPQGPQVQKVLERLTGQHTVPNVFIDTVKLYRKGELETLLSEANVKNTET
;
A
#
# COMPACT_ATOMS: atom_id res chain seq x y z
N MET A 1 -18.30 -3.16 -58.40
CA MET A 1 -17.98 -1.74 -58.23
C MET A 1 -17.43 -1.56 -56.83
N ALA A 2 -16.10 -1.39 -56.72
CA ALA A 2 -15.42 -1.24 -55.44
C ALA A 2 -15.39 0.25 -55.07
N VAL A 3 -15.92 0.59 -53.90
CA VAL A 3 -15.78 1.92 -53.30
C VAL A 3 -14.84 1.79 -52.10
N THR A 4 -13.58 2.13 -52.34
CA THR A 4 -12.58 2.43 -51.32
C THR A 4 -12.87 3.84 -50.81
N SER A 5 -12.90 4.04 -49.49
CA SER A 5 -12.90 5.38 -48.90
C SER A 5 -11.93 5.45 -47.72
N HIS A 6 -11.30 6.61 -47.65
CA HIS A 6 -9.97 6.88 -47.15
C HIS A 6 -9.91 7.16 -45.65
N LEU A 7 -8.73 6.91 -45.08
CA LEU A 7 -8.25 7.40 -43.79
C LEU A 7 -8.51 8.89 -43.55
N ALA A 8 -8.89 9.23 -42.31
CA ALA A 8 -8.65 10.54 -41.72
C ALA A 8 -7.89 10.37 -40.38
N LYS A 9 -6.59 10.70 -40.39
CA LYS A 9 -5.76 10.95 -39.21
C LYS A 9 -6.06 12.36 -38.71
N LEU A 10 -6.50 12.50 -37.46
CA LEU A 10 -6.50 13.79 -36.78
C LEU A 10 -5.15 13.97 -36.08
N SER A 11 -4.42 14.97 -36.54
CA SER A 11 -3.19 15.49 -35.95
C SER A 11 -3.54 16.73 -35.13
N CYS A 12 -3.14 16.77 -33.87
CA CYS A 12 -3.22 17.98 -33.04
C CYS A 12 -1.81 18.57 -32.88
N PRO A 13 -1.55 19.82 -33.29
CA PRO A 13 -0.35 20.55 -32.90
C PRO A 13 -0.64 21.41 -31.66
N GLY A 14 0.22 21.33 -30.66
CA GLY A 14 0.17 22.17 -29.47
C GLY A 14 1.50 22.14 -28.71
N SER A 15 2.45 22.97 -29.15
CA SER A 15 3.65 23.36 -28.40
C SER A 15 3.35 24.58 -27.51
N PHE A 16 4.34 24.99 -26.70
CA PHE A 16 4.41 26.06 -25.68
C PHE A 16 4.12 25.56 -24.25
N SER A 17 4.93 25.84 -23.22
CA SER A 17 6.19 26.58 -23.11
C SER A 17 6.91 26.15 -21.82
N SER A 18 8.23 26.27 -21.85
CA SER A 18 9.16 26.15 -20.72
C SER A 18 9.05 27.34 -19.76
N SER A 19 9.05 27.08 -18.45
CA SER A 19 9.45 27.93 -17.31
C SER A 19 8.87 27.30 -16.03
N SER A 20 9.50 27.21 -14.87
CA SER A 20 10.85 27.54 -14.43
C SER A 20 11.11 26.68 -13.19
N PHE A 21 12.34 26.20 -13.10
CA PHE A 21 12.91 25.56 -11.93
C PHE A 21 13.10 26.62 -10.85
N THR A 22 12.44 26.49 -9.70
CA THR A 22 12.83 27.25 -8.50
C THR A 22 13.06 26.30 -7.34
N GLN A 23 14.30 26.38 -6.86
CA GLN A 23 14.88 25.67 -5.74
C GLN A 23 14.17 26.00 -4.40
N LEU A 24 14.37 25.08 -3.47
CA LEU A 24 14.16 25.16 -2.02
C LEU A 24 14.64 26.50 -1.41
N PRO A 25 14.16 26.79 -0.18
CA PRO A 25 15.14 26.76 0.90
C PRO A 25 14.72 25.93 2.12
N CYS A 26 15.75 25.43 2.77
CA CYS A 26 15.78 24.76 4.05
C CYS A 26 15.38 25.68 5.22
N ASP A 27 14.99 24.99 6.29
CA ASP A 27 15.27 25.26 7.72
C ASP A 27 14.17 25.83 8.64
N LYS A 28 14.05 25.09 9.75
CA LYS A 28 13.78 25.50 11.14
C LYS A 28 12.35 25.86 11.54
N PHE A 29 11.69 24.88 12.18
CA PHE A 29 10.99 25.16 13.43
C PHE A 29 11.29 24.09 14.48
N LEU A 30 12.18 24.46 15.41
CA LEU A 30 12.51 23.74 16.64
C LEU A 30 11.44 23.95 17.71
N ARG A 31 11.44 23.04 18.70
CA ARG A 31 10.71 23.00 19.99
C ARG A 31 9.35 22.29 19.87
N PHE A 32 9.13 21.17 20.55
CA PHE A 32 9.16 21.06 22.00
C PHE A 32 9.44 19.61 22.43
N GLN A 33 10.69 19.32 22.80
CA GLN A 33 11.02 18.11 23.57
C GLN A 33 10.64 18.36 25.03
N ARG A 34 9.70 17.57 25.57
CA ARG A 34 9.48 17.46 27.00
C ARG A 34 10.66 16.67 27.58
N ASN A 35 11.60 17.39 28.18
CA ASN A 35 12.55 16.86 29.15
C ASN A 35 11.77 16.47 30.41
N VAL A 36 11.73 15.17 30.73
CA VAL A 36 11.44 14.71 32.09
C VAL A 36 12.78 14.63 32.80
N ALA A 37 13.14 15.70 33.50
CA ALA A 37 14.27 15.70 34.42
C ALA A 37 13.84 14.95 35.69
N SER A 38 14.20 13.67 35.78
CA SER A 38 14.19 12.94 37.05
C SER A 38 15.35 13.45 37.91
N THR A 39 15.01 14.08 39.02
CA THR A 39 15.95 14.37 40.12
C THR A 39 16.40 13.04 40.73
N SER A 40 17.58 12.56 40.37
CA SER A 40 18.22 11.44 41.05
C SER A 40 18.89 11.95 42.32
N ALA A 41 18.32 11.59 43.47
CA ALA A 41 19.00 11.67 44.76
C ALA A 41 20.27 10.80 44.71
N SER A 42 21.39 11.42 45.09
CA SER A 42 22.70 10.78 45.18
C SER A 42 22.77 10.01 46.50
N TRP A 43 22.81 8.67 46.42
CA TRP A 43 23.29 7.83 47.50
C TRP A 43 24.58 7.15 47.03
N SER A 44 25.70 7.60 47.58
CA SER A 44 27.01 6.97 47.39
C SER A 44 27.18 5.91 48.48
N LEU A 45 27.13 4.64 48.07
CA LEU A 45 27.65 3.52 48.86
C LEU A 45 28.55 2.70 47.93
N GLY A 46 29.84 2.72 48.25
CA GLY A 46 30.88 2.03 47.51
C GLY A 46 30.81 0.53 47.74
N ILE A 47 30.91 -0.23 46.64
CA ILE A 47 31.37 -1.62 46.64
C ILE A 47 32.20 -1.85 45.38
N ASN A 48 33.43 -2.30 45.63
CA ASN A 48 34.46 -2.61 44.66
C ASN A 48 34.06 -3.87 43.86
N GLY A 49 33.93 -3.75 42.54
CA GLY A 49 33.56 -4.88 41.68
C GLY A 49 33.92 -4.61 40.22
N SER A 50 34.97 -5.27 39.74
CA SER A 50 35.49 -5.20 38.37
C SER A 50 34.42 -5.57 37.34
N ARG A 51 33.73 -4.58 36.79
CA ARG A 51 32.71 -4.73 35.75
C ARG A 51 33.42 -4.87 34.40
N LYS A 52 33.46 -6.10 33.83
CA LYS A 52 33.91 -6.32 32.44
C LYS A 52 33.04 -5.47 31.52
N GLN A 53 33.65 -4.49 30.84
CA GLN A 53 33.00 -3.69 29.81
C GLN A 53 32.73 -4.57 28.58
N SER A 54 31.54 -5.17 28.51
CA SER A 54 30.99 -5.66 27.25
C SER A 54 30.52 -4.45 26.45
N LYS A 55 31.29 -4.06 25.42
CA LYS A 55 30.83 -3.10 24.41
C LYS A 55 29.52 -3.65 23.82
N PRO A 56 28.41 -2.89 23.81
CA PRO A 56 27.22 -3.35 23.11
C PRO A 56 27.59 -3.44 21.63
N LEU A 57 27.62 -4.66 21.09
CA LEU A 57 27.65 -4.88 19.66
C LEU A 57 26.41 -4.20 19.11
N SER A 58 26.60 -3.13 18.35
CA SER A 58 25.53 -2.52 17.58
C SER A 58 25.11 -3.52 16.51
N VAL A 59 24.18 -4.41 16.85
CA VAL A 59 23.49 -5.25 15.88
C VAL A 59 22.66 -4.31 15.01
N ARG A 60 23.27 -3.89 13.89
CA ARG A 60 22.58 -3.15 12.84
C ARG A 60 21.57 -4.12 12.23
N GLY A 61 20.33 -4.02 12.67
CA GLY A 61 19.28 -4.99 12.35
C GLY A 61 19.08 -5.17 10.85
N MET A 62 19.08 -6.42 10.39
CA MET A 62 18.70 -6.85 9.03
C MET A 62 17.25 -6.51 8.63
N ALA A 63 16.51 -5.79 9.48
CA ALA A 63 15.07 -5.51 9.32
C ALA A 63 14.73 -4.76 8.02
N SER A 64 15.68 -4.00 7.46
CA SER A 64 15.49 -3.30 6.18
C SER A 64 15.29 -4.26 5.00
N SER A 65 16.01 -5.39 4.96
CA SER A 65 15.95 -6.37 3.86
C SER A 65 14.61 -7.13 3.83
N PHE A 66 14.06 -7.41 5.01
CA PHE A 66 12.78 -8.12 5.12
C PHE A 66 11.60 -7.28 4.61
N GLY A 67 11.57 -6.00 5.03
CA GLY A 67 10.53 -5.07 4.62
C GLY A 67 10.52 -4.78 3.11
N SER A 68 11.69 -4.70 2.47
CA SER A 68 11.80 -4.51 1.01
C SER A 68 11.32 -5.74 0.23
N ARG A 69 11.63 -6.95 0.70
CA ARG A 69 11.18 -8.19 0.04
C ARG A 69 9.66 -8.37 0.13
N LEU A 70 9.04 -8.03 1.27
CA LEU A 70 7.59 -8.05 1.39
C LEU A 70 6.92 -7.03 0.47
N GLU A 71 7.49 -5.83 0.37
CA GLU A 71 6.98 -4.80 -0.54
C GLU A 71 7.04 -5.23 -2.00
N GLU A 72 8.15 -5.84 -2.41
CA GLU A 72 8.28 -6.42 -3.74
C GLU A 72 7.26 -7.53 -3.98
N ASN A 73 7.04 -8.41 -3.00
CA ASN A 73 6.03 -9.46 -3.10
C ASN A 73 4.62 -8.89 -3.27
N VAL A 74 4.22 -7.89 -2.47
CA VAL A 74 2.91 -7.23 -2.60
C VAL A 74 2.75 -6.61 -3.99
N LYS A 75 3.77 -5.88 -4.46
CA LYS A 75 3.75 -5.30 -5.81
C LYS A 75 3.64 -6.35 -6.91
N LYS A 76 4.37 -7.47 -6.80
CA LYS A 76 4.27 -8.59 -7.73
C LYS A 76 2.87 -9.20 -7.73
N THR A 77 2.32 -9.50 -6.55
CA THR A 77 0.97 -10.06 -6.44
C THR A 77 -0.09 -9.17 -7.08
N VAL A 78 -0.04 -7.86 -6.83
CA VAL A 78 -0.92 -6.88 -7.48
C VAL A 78 -0.65 -6.78 -8.98
N ALA A 79 0.60 -6.87 -9.41
CA ALA A 79 0.99 -6.82 -10.82
C ALA A 79 0.75 -8.13 -11.57
N ASP A 80 0.45 -9.24 -10.93
CA ASP A 80 0.15 -10.52 -11.58
C ASP A 80 -1.37 -10.75 -11.71
N ASN A 81 -2.13 -10.31 -10.71
CA ASN A 81 -3.56 -10.57 -10.62
C ASN A 81 -4.37 -9.32 -11.03
N PRO A 82 -5.49 -9.47 -11.75
CA PRO A 82 -6.31 -8.33 -12.17
C PRO A 82 -7.04 -7.68 -10.99
N VAL A 83 -7.43 -8.47 -9.98
CA VAL A 83 -8.08 -8.00 -8.76
C VAL A 83 -7.47 -8.72 -7.56
N VAL A 84 -7.02 -7.95 -6.57
CA VAL A 84 -6.47 -8.47 -5.31
C VAL A 84 -7.19 -7.79 -4.15
N VAL A 85 -7.58 -8.57 -3.15
CA VAL A 85 -8.24 -8.11 -1.92
C VAL A 85 -7.43 -8.59 -0.73
N TYR A 86 -6.80 -7.66 -0.03
CA TYR A 86 -6.25 -7.92 1.29
C TYR A 86 -7.33 -7.71 2.35
N SER A 87 -7.65 -8.75 3.09
CA SER A 87 -8.77 -8.80 4.03
C SER A 87 -8.37 -9.38 5.38
N LYS A 88 -9.35 -9.43 6.30
CA LYS A 88 -9.29 -10.28 7.49
C LYS A 88 -10.56 -11.11 7.60
N THR A 89 -10.44 -12.33 8.08
CA THR A 89 -11.55 -13.31 8.16
C THR A 89 -12.73 -12.81 8.99
N TRP A 90 -12.45 -12.08 10.07
CA TRP A 90 -13.41 -11.58 11.04
C TRP A 90 -13.99 -10.18 10.72
N CYS A 91 -13.58 -9.55 9.61
CA CYS A 91 -14.00 -8.19 9.28
C CYS A 91 -15.26 -8.18 8.40
N SER A 92 -16.34 -7.56 8.89
CA SER A 92 -17.61 -7.42 8.16
C SER A 92 -17.45 -6.65 6.84
N TYR A 93 -16.73 -5.53 6.83
CA TYR A 93 -16.46 -4.76 5.61
C TYR A 93 -15.73 -5.58 4.55
N SER A 94 -14.81 -6.46 4.98
CA SER A 94 -14.11 -7.36 4.05
C SER A 94 -15.06 -8.42 3.47
N ALA A 95 -16.01 -8.92 4.26
CA ALA A 95 -17.03 -9.85 3.79
C ALA A 95 -17.99 -9.21 2.76
N GLU A 96 -18.34 -7.93 2.96
CA GLU A 96 -19.14 -7.16 2.01
C GLU A 96 -18.45 -7.00 0.66
N VAL A 97 -17.17 -6.61 0.65
CA VAL A 97 -16.36 -6.50 -0.58
C VAL A 97 -16.24 -7.84 -1.30
N LYS A 98 -15.96 -8.93 -0.58
CA LYS A 98 -15.92 -10.28 -1.16
C LYS A 98 -17.27 -10.67 -1.78
N SER A 99 -18.36 -10.36 -1.11
CA SER A 99 -19.71 -10.62 -1.60
C SER A 99 -20.07 -9.77 -2.82
N LEU A 100 -19.61 -8.51 -2.86
CA LEU A 100 -19.78 -7.62 -4.01
C LEU A 100 -19.11 -8.22 -5.26
N PHE A 101 -17.85 -8.64 -5.15
CA PHE A 101 -17.16 -9.26 -6.29
C PHE A 101 -17.83 -10.56 -6.74
N LYS A 102 -18.29 -11.40 -5.81
CA LYS A 102 -19.08 -12.59 -6.13
C LYS A 102 -20.36 -12.26 -6.90
N ARG A 103 -21.08 -11.21 -6.50
CA ARG A 103 -22.29 -10.76 -7.21
C ARG A 103 -22.00 -10.21 -8.59
N LEU A 104 -20.81 -9.66 -8.82
CA LEU A 104 -20.36 -9.13 -10.11
C LEU A 104 -19.70 -10.21 -10.99
N GLY A 105 -19.65 -11.46 -10.56
CA GLY A 105 -19.01 -12.55 -11.31
C GLY A 105 -17.47 -12.46 -11.37
N VAL A 106 -16.84 -11.63 -10.53
CA VAL A 106 -15.37 -11.52 -10.47
C VAL A 106 -14.82 -12.46 -9.42
N ASN A 107 -13.73 -13.14 -9.77
CA ASN A 107 -12.96 -13.95 -8.83
C ASN A 107 -11.69 -13.19 -8.42
N PRO A 108 -11.73 -12.38 -7.34
CA PRO A 108 -10.54 -11.70 -6.83
C PRO A 108 -9.60 -12.68 -6.13
N LEU A 109 -8.30 -12.40 -6.17
CA LEU A 109 -7.35 -13.05 -5.28
C LEU A 109 -7.52 -12.47 -3.87
N VAL A 110 -7.94 -13.30 -2.92
CA VAL A 110 -8.14 -12.90 -1.52
C VAL A 110 -6.94 -13.32 -0.69
N ILE A 111 -6.39 -12.39 0.09
CA ILE A 111 -5.28 -12.63 1.02
C ILE A 111 -5.71 -12.23 2.43
N GLU A 112 -5.96 -13.22 3.27
CA GLU A 112 -6.37 -13.03 4.66
C GLU A 112 -5.15 -12.77 5.54
N LEU A 113 -4.99 -11.52 6.00
CA LEU A 113 -3.80 -11.09 6.73
C LEU A 113 -3.65 -11.78 8.10
N ASP A 114 -4.77 -12.16 8.73
CA ASP A 114 -4.78 -12.84 10.03
C ASP A 114 -4.35 -14.31 9.94
N GLU A 115 -4.45 -14.93 8.76
CA GLU A 115 -4.02 -16.32 8.52
C GLU A 115 -2.51 -16.42 8.19
N LEU A 116 -1.86 -15.30 7.85
CA LEU A 116 -0.42 -15.25 7.53
C LEU A 116 0.49 -15.35 8.77
N GLY A 117 -0.08 -15.50 9.96
CA GLY A 117 0.66 -15.64 11.22
C GLY A 117 1.59 -14.44 11.48
N PRO A 118 2.87 -14.64 11.81
CA PRO A 118 3.79 -13.54 12.13
C PRO A 118 3.98 -12.52 10.99
N GLN A 119 3.72 -12.92 9.75
CA GLN A 119 3.88 -12.08 8.56
C GLN A 119 2.74 -11.08 8.37
N GLY A 120 1.53 -11.38 8.86
CA GLY A 120 0.34 -10.56 8.68
C GLY A 120 0.54 -9.08 9.04
N PRO A 121 1.00 -8.76 10.26
CA PRO A 121 1.25 -7.38 10.67
C PRO A 121 2.33 -6.66 9.84
N GLN A 122 3.28 -7.41 9.28
CA GLN A 122 4.37 -6.83 8.47
C GLN A 122 3.86 -6.47 7.08
N VAL A 123 3.03 -7.34 6.48
CA VAL A 123 2.30 -7.04 5.24
C VAL A 123 1.35 -5.88 5.45
N GLN A 124 0.65 -5.79 6.59
CA GLN A 124 -0.25 -4.67 6.89
C GLN A 124 0.50 -3.32 6.92
N LYS A 125 1.70 -3.27 7.51
CA LYS A 125 2.57 -2.08 7.48
C LYS A 125 3.09 -1.77 6.07
N VAL A 126 3.33 -2.78 5.24
CA VAL A 126 3.70 -2.58 3.83
C VAL A 126 2.53 -1.95 3.07
N LEU A 127 1.31 -2.47 3.24
CA LEU A 127 0.10 -1.94 2.63
C LEU A 127 -0.14 -0.48 3.03
N GLU A 128 0.04 -0.15 4.31
CA GLU A 128 -0.05 1.23 4.80
C GLU A 128 0.96 2.15 4.11
N ARG A 129 2.21 1.70 3.93
CA ARG A 129 3.24 2.49 3.22
C ARG A 129 2.92 2.68 1.73
N LEU A 130 2.33 1.67 1.08
CA LEU A 130 2.02 1.71 -0.35
C LEU A 130 0.75 2.50 -0.66
N THR A 131 -0.27 2.39 0.18
CA THR A 131 -1.61 2.93 -0.07
C THR A 131 -2.00 4.08 0.84
N GLY A 132 -1.26 4.31 1.93
CA GLY A 132 -1.65 5.20 3.03
C GLY A 132 -2.73 4.61 3.94
N GLN A 133 -3.20 3.38 3.68
CA GLN A 133 -4.30 2.77 4.41
C GLN A 133 -3.84 1.54 5.21
N HIS A 134 -3.89 1.65 6.54
CA HIS A 134 -3.60 0.52 7.44
C HIS A 134 -4.79 -0.44 7.59
N THR A 135 -6.02 0.01 7.34
CA THR A 135 -7.24 -0.78 7.54
C THR A 135 -7.44 -1.80 6.41
N VAL A 136 -8.06 -2.92 6.74
CA VAL A 136 -8.72 -3.79 5.75
C VAL A 136 -10.18 -3.36 5.59
N PRO A 137 -10.80 -3.55 4.42
CA PRO A 137 -10.24 -4.14 3.21
C PRO A 137 -9.29 -3.18 2.47
N ASN A 138 -8.26 -3.72 1.81
CA ASN A 138 -7.42 -3.00 0.86
C ASN A 138 -7.50 -3.71 -0.49
N VAL A 139 -7.98 -3.00 -1.52
CA VAL A 139 -8.42 -3.58 -2.80
C VAL A 139 -7.64 -2.96 -3.95
N PHE A 140 -7.04 -3.80 -4.77
CA PHE A 140 -6.32 -3.40 -5.98
C PHE A 140 -7.05 -3.93 -7.21
N ILE A 141 -7.30 -3.05 -8.19
CA ILE A 141 -7.99 -3.38 -9.43
C ILE A 141 -7.16 -2.85 -10.61
N ASP A 142 -6.73 -3.74 -11.49
CA ASP A 142 -6.11 -3.39 -12.76
C ASP A 142 -7.17 -3.33 -13.86
N THR A 143 -7.67 -2.11 -14.09
CA THR A 143 -8.72 -1.85 -15.08
C THR A 143 -8.29 -2.18 -16.51
N VAL A 144 -7.00 -2.00 -16.85
CA VAL A 144 -6.49 -2.29 -18.20
C VAL A 144 -6.46 -3.79 -18.44
N LYS A 145 -6.05 -4.59 -17.46
CA LYS A 145 -6.10 -6.05 -17.59
C LYS A 145 -7.52 -6.57 -17.67
N LEU A 146 -8.44 -6.06 -16.85
CA LEU A 146 -9.84 -6.46 -16.90
C LEU A 146 -10.49 -6.10 -18.25
N TYR A 147 -10.14 -4.93 -18.80
CA TYR A 147 -10.61 -4.51 -20.11
C TYR A 147 -10.10 -5.44 -21.22
N ARG A 148 -8.80 -5.76 -21.22
CA ARG A 148 -8.21 -6.70 -22.19
C ARG A 148 -8.78 -8.12 -22.10
N LYS A 149 -9.26 -8.52 -20.92
CA LYS A 149 -9.97 -9.79 -20.70
C LYS A 149 -11.43 -9.78 -21.17
N GLY A 150 -11.99 -8.61 -21.48
CA GLY A 150 -13.41 -8.46 -21.84
C GLY A 150 -14.37 -8.54 -20.65
N GLU A 151 -13.86 -8.51 -19.42
CA GLU A 151 -14.70 -8.63 -18.21
C GLU A 151 -15.18 -7.25 -17.72
N LEU A 152 -14.39 -6.19 -17.92
CA LEU A 152 -14.64 -4.88 -17.31
C LEU A 152 -16.02 -4.28 -17.63
N GLU A 153 -16.47 -4.34 -18.88
CA GLU A 153 -17.75 -3.75 -19.31
C GLU A 153 -18.94 -4.44 -18.66
N THR A 154 -18.89 -5.78 -18.55
CA THR A 154 -19.90 -6.59 -17.85
C THR A 154 -20.01 -6.15 -16.38
N LEU A 155 -18.89 -5.96 -15.70
CA LEU A 155 -18.87 -5.54 -14.30
C LEU A 155 -19.53 -4.18 -14.07
N LEU A 156 -19.23 -3.22 -14.95
CA LEU A 156 -19.79 -1.87 -14.87
C LEU A 156 -21.28 -1.87 -15.16
N SER A 157 -21.73 -2.69 -16.12
CA SER A 157 -23.15 -2.87 -16.45
C SER A 157 -23.92 -3.50 -15.28
N GLU A 158 -23.43 -4.61 -14.73
CA GLU A 158 -24.07 -5.30 -13.60
C GLU A 158 -24.13 -4.44 -12.33
N ALA A 159 -23.11 -3.63 -12.09
CA ALA A 159 -23.10 -2.69 -10.97
C ALA A 159 -24.16 -1.60 -11.14
N ASN A 160 -24.39 -1.13 -12.37
CA ASN A 160 -25.37 -0.08 -12.65
C ASN A 160 -26.82 -0.56 -12.47
N VAL A 161 -27.12 -1.81 -12.83
CA VAL A 161 -28.49 -2.38 -12.67
C VAL A 161 -28.89 -2.45 -11.19
N LYS A 162 -27.96 -2.85 -10.32
CA LYS A 162 -28.22 -3.10 -8.88
C LYS A 162 -28.43 -1.83 -8.04
N ASN A 163 -28.05 -0.65 -8.55
CA ASN A 163 -28.25 0.62 -7.84
C ASN A 163 -29.67 1.20 -8.03
N THR A 164 -30.50 0.55 -8.86
CA THR A 164 -31.83 1.06 -9.26
C THR A 164 -32.99 0.36 -8.55
N GLU A 165 -32.71 -0.64 -7.71
CA GLU A 165 -33.72 -1.45 -6.99
C GLU A 165 -33.93 -1.00 -5.53
N THR A 166 -33.53 0.22 -5.18
CA THR A 166 -33.78 0.84 -3.87
C THR A 166 -35.09 1.62 -3.81
#